data_AF-A0AAP9H5J1-F1
#
_entry.id   AF-A0AAP9H5J1-F1
#
_cell.length_a   1.000
_cell.length_b   1.000
_cell.length_c   1.000
_cell.angle_alpha   90.00
_cell.angle_beta   90.00
_cell.angle_gamma   90.00
#
_symmetry.space_group_name_H-M   'P 1'
#
loop_
_entity.id
_entity.type
_entity.pdbx_description
1 polymer ?
#
loop_
_entity_poly.entity_id
_entity_poly.type
_entity_poly.pdbx_seq_one_letter_code
_entity_poly.pdbx_strand_id
1 'polypeptide(L)' 'MGHVVKIGRYEIIDAELNAGKLETVSIPCLTNPGLSYQLDGWDHETSVPAWIDGQPVDLEIGHYDKQQDRWVLKKPA' A
#
# COMPACT_ATOMS: atom_id res chain seq x y z
N MET A 1 -9.93 10.17 -11.56
CA MET A 1 -10.30 8.73 -11.48
C MET A 1 -9.45 8.14 -10.39
N GLY A 2 -10.04 7.49 -9.38
CA GLY A 2 -9.29 6.80 -8.35
C GLY A 2 -8.63 5.55 -8.93
N HIS A 3 -7.47 5.18 -8.40
CA HIS A 3 -6.78 3.94 -8.74
C HIS A 3 -7.28 2.81 -7.83
N VAL A 4 -7.42 1.60 -8.36
CA VAL A 4 -7.74 0.42 -7.55
C VAL A 4 -6.44 -0.30 -7.21
N VAL A 5 -6.16 -0.47 -5.93
CA VAL A 5 -5.00 -1.22 -5.45
C VAL A 5 -5.48 -2.54 -4.86
N LYS A 6 -4.75 -3.63 -5.14
CA LYS A 6 -5.01 -4.93 -4.53
C LYS A 6 -3.72 -5.50 -3.95
N ILE A 7 -3.77 -5.97 -2.70
CA ILE A 7 -2.65 -6.66 -2.04
C ILE A 7 -3.19 -7.96 -1.47
N GLY A 8 -2.72 -9.10 -2.00
CA GLY A 8 -3.27 -10.41 -1.67
C GLY A 8 -4.79 -10.48 -1.86
N ARG A 9 -5.55 -10.65 -0.75
CA ARG A 9 -7.02 -10.71 -0.75
C ARG A 9 -7.71 -9.35 -0.57
N TYR A 10 -6.97 -8.29 -0.28
CA TYR A 10 -7.53 -6.98 0.05
C TYR A 10 -7.61 -6.12 -1.20
N GLU A 11 -8.79 -5.58 -1.45
CA GLU A 11 -9.02 -4.53 -2.44
C GLU A 11 -9.11 -3.20 -1.70
N ILE A 12 -8.18 -2.31 -1.99
CA ILE A 12 -8.03 -0.99 -1.37
C ILE A 12 -8.52 0.05 -2.36
N ILE A 13 -9.72 0.58 -2.10
CA ILE A 13 -10.41 1.52 -2.99
C ILE A 13 -10.05 2.99 -2.72
N ASP A 14 -9.49 3.25 -1.54
CA ASP A 14 -9.13 4.57 -1.04
C ASP A 14 -7.61 4.73 -0.86
N ALA A 15 -6.83 3.92 -1.58
CA ALA A 15 -5.39 4.06 -1.63
C ALA A 15 -5.01 5.38 -2.30
N GLU A 16 -4.06 6.11 -1.71
CA GLU A 16 -3.53 7.33 -2.27
C GLU A 16 -2.18 7.06 -2.95
N LEU A 17 -2.09 7.35 -4.25
CA LEU A 17 -0.84 7.24 -5.00
C LEU A 17 -0.23 8.63 -5.16
N ASN A 18 1.06 8.78 -4.88
CA ASN A 18 1.70 10.09 -4.95
C ASN A 18 1.78 10.60 -6.42
N ALA A 19 1.10 11.71 -6.68
CA ALA A 19 0.96 12.34 -7.99
C ALA A 19 2.28 13.01 -8.41
N GLY A 20 3.04 12.33 -9.26
CA GLY A 20 4.27 12.86 -9.85
C GLY A 20 5.25 11.76 -10.21
N LYS A 21 5.27 10.67 -9.42
CA LYS A 21 6.15 9.52 -9.70
C LYS A 21 5.51 8.14 -9.48
N LEU A 22 4.29 8.05 -8.93
CA LEU A 22 3.63 6.76 -8.60
C LEU A 22 4.56 5.80 -7.84
N GLU A 23 5.50 6.37 -7.06
CA GLU A 23 6.54 5.64 -6.34
C GLU A 23 6.00 5.04 -5.06
N THR A 24 5.01 5.69 -4.45
CA THR A 24 4.44 5.27 -3.18
C THR A 24 2.93 5.07 -3.25
N VAL A 25 2.47 4.11 -2.45
CA VAL A 25 1.07 3.76 -2.22
C VAL A 25 0.79 3.92 -0.74
N SER A 26 -0.12 4.82 -0.40
CA SER A 26 -0.59 5.05 0.97
C SER A 26 -1.91 4.33 1.23
N ILE A 27 -1.97 3.55 2.30
CA ILE A 27 -3.10 2.71 2.68
C ILE A 27 -3.64 3.22 4.04
N PRO A 28 -4.80 3.87 4.07
CA PRO A 28 -5.40 4.34 5.32
C PRO A 28 -5.79 3.17 6.23
N CYS A 29 -5.40 3.22 7.51
CA CYS A 29 -5.67 2.13 8.46
C CYS A 29 -7.14 2.03 8.87
N LEU A 30 -7.84 3.17 8.95
CA LEU A 30 -9.23 3.24 9.39
C LEU A 30 -10.17 2.38 8.53
N THR A 31 -9.96 2.39 7.22
CA THR A 31 -10.78 1.68 6.22
C THR A 31 -10.20 0.31 5.86
N ASN A 32 -8.90 0.07 6.12
CA ASN A 32 -8.21 -1.17 5.79
C ASN A 32 -7.58 -1.87 7.02
N PRO A 33 -8.27 -2.00 8.17
CA PRO A 33 -7.64 -2.41 9.43
C PRO A 33 -7.05 -3.82 9.39
N GLY A 34 -7.68 -4.74 8.65
CA GLY A 34 -7.18 -6.11 8.48
C GLY A 34 -5.85 -6.18 7.71
N LEU A 35 -5.70 -5.34 6.69
CA LEU A 35 -4.44 -5.22 5.95
C LEU A 35 -3.38 -4.53 6.80
N SER A 36 -3.73 -3.43 7.48
CA SER A 36 -2.81 -2.71 8.35
C SER A 36 -2.20 -3.59 9.45
N TYR A 37 -3.00 -4.46 10.05
CA TYR A 37 -2.49 -5.42 11.04
C TYR A 37 -1.49 -6.43 10.44
N GLN A 38 -1.69 -6.83 9.18
CA GLN A 38 -0.74 -7.72 8.52
C GLN A 38 0.56 -7.01 8.13
N LEU A 39 0.47 -5.77 7.66
CA LEU A 39 1.64 -4.95 7.34
C LEU A 39 2.49 -4.66 8.58
N ASP A 40 1.86 -4.46 9.74
CA ASP A 40 2.55 -4.27 11.03
C ASP A 40 3.34 -5.50 11.49
N GLY A 41 2.95 -6.69 11.03
CA GLY A 41 3.65 -7.94 11.35
C GLY A 41 4.80 -8.31 10.41
N TRP A 42 5.07 -7.53 9.36
CA TRP A 42 6.08 -7.81 8.35
C TRP A 42 7.28 -6.84 8.46
N ASP A 43 8.47 -7.31 8.09
CA ASP A 43 9.66 -6.45 8.04
C ASP A 43 9.52 -5.37 6.96
N HIS A 44 10.02 -4.16 7.23
CA HIS A 44 9.99 -2.99 6.34
C HIS A 44 10.89 -3.11 5.08
N GLU A 45 11.36 -4.31 4.76
CA GLU A 45 12.10 -4.62 3.54
C GLU A 45 11.41 -5.77 2.78
N THR A 46 10.27 -6.24 3.29
CA THR A 46 9.48 -7.27 2.64
C THR A 46 8.76 -6.69 1.44
N SER A 47 8.92 -7.31 0.27
CA SER A 47 8.11 -7.03 -0.91
C SER A 47 6.86 -7.90 -0.92
N VAL A 48 5.72 -7.28 -1.24
CA VAL A 48 4.40 -7.94 -1.29
C VAL A 48 3.83 -7.83 -2.70
N PRO A 49 3.31 -8.94 -3.26
CA PRO A 49 2.71 -8.90 -4.58
C PRO A 49 1.39 -8.12 -4.54
N ALA A 50 1.26 -7.19 -5.47
CA ALA A 50 0.13 -6.28 -5.57
C ALA A 50 -0.31 -6.07 -7.02
N TRP A 51 -1.46 -5.41 -7.18
CA TRP A 51 -1.95 -4.94 -8.47
C TRP A 51 -2.39 -3.49 -8.33
N ILE A 52 -2.02 -2.65 -9.30
CA ILE A 52 -2.52 -1.28 -9.43
C ILE A 52 -3.24 -1.19 -10.78
N ASP A 53 -4.53 -0.91 -10.76
CA ASP A 53 -5.40 -0.89 -11.96
C ASP A 53 -5.27 -2.16 -12.82
N GLY A 54 -5.13 -3.31 -12.15
CA GLY A 54 -4.98 -4.61 -12.79
C GLY A 54 -3.57 -4.92 -13.32
N GLN A 55 -2.62 -3.98 -13.24
CA GLN A 55 -1.22 -4.24 -13.56
C GLN A 55 -0.49 -4.82 -12.35
N PRO A 56 0.18 -5.99 -12.48
CA PRO A 56 0.93 -6.57 -11.38
C PRO A 56 2.15 -5.70 -11.03
N VAL A 57 2.41 -5.57 -9.74
CA VAL A 57 3.55 -4.83 -9.20
C VAL A 57 3.97 -5.43 -7.86
N ASP A 58 5.26 -5.46 -7.57
CA ASP A 58 5.74 -5.73 -6.22
C ASP A 58 5.85 -4.42 -5.45
N LEU A 59 5.35 -4.40 -4.22
CA LEU A 59 5.42 -3.24 -3.35
C LEU A 59 6.25 -3.60 -2.11
N GLU A 60 7.32 -2.85 -1.87
CA GLU A 60 8.09 -2.97 -0.64
C GLU A 60 7.37 -2.22 0.48
N ILE A 61 7.24 -2.88 1.64
CA ILE A 61 6.68 -2.26 2.85
C ILE A 61 7.62 -1.14 3.26
N GLY A 62 7.16 0.11 3.24
CA GLY A 62 8.00 1.24 3.59
C GLY A 62 7.97 1.53 5.09
N HIS A 63 6.97 2.27 5.53
CA HIS A 63 6.82 2.65 6.93
C HIS A 63 5.38 2.96 7.27
N TYR A 64 5.08 2.94 8.57
CA TYR A 64 3.83 3.44 9.12
C TYR A 64 3.93 4.95 9.42
N ASP A 65 3.07 5.74 8.79
CA ASP A 65 2.91 7.17 9.08
C ASP A 65 1.89 7.37 10.21
N LYS A 66 2.42 7.65 11.40
CA LYS A 66 1.64 7.89 12.62
C LYS A 66 0.82 9.17 12.59
N GLN A 67 1.18 10.16 11.78
CA GLN A 67 0.45 11.43 11.73
C GLN A 67 -0.86 11.29 10.98
N GLN A 68 -0.86 10.46 9.93
CA GLN A 68 -2.00 10.28 9.04
C GLN A 68 -2.65 8.89 9.16
N ASP A 69 -2.22 8.08 10.12
CA ASP A 69 -2.72 6.72 10.39
C ASP A 69 -2.82 5.86 9.11
N ARG A 70 -1.66 5.68 8.45
CA ARG A 70 -1.56 4.98 7.17
C ARG A 70 -0.25 4.22 7.01
N TRP A 71 -0.29 3.13 6.27
CA TRP A 71 0.90 2.45 5.79
C TRP A 71 1.35 3.05 4.46
N VAL A 72 2.66 3.28 4.31
CA VAL A 72 3.26 3.75 3.07
C VAL A 72 4.12 2.63 2.49
N LEU A 73 3.73 2.14 1.31
CA LEU A 73 4.47 1.17 0.53
C LEU A 73 5.16 1.88 -0.64
N LYS A 74 6.24 1.29 -1.18
CA LYS A 74 7.00 1.83 -2.30
C LYS A 74 7.17 0.80 -3.41
N LYS A 75 7.20 1.23 -4.66
CA LYS A 75 7.66 0.39 -5.76
C LYS A 75 9.19 0.18 -5.62
N PRO A 76 9.71 -1.01 -5.93
CA PRO A 76 11.14 -1.23 -6.01
C PRO A 76 11.77 -0.32 -7.07
N ALA A 77 13.00 0.12 -6.79
CA ALA A 77 13.77 1.03 -7.64
C ALA A 77 14.27 0.37 -8.94
#